data_AF-A0A7C5BA30-F1
#
_entry.id   AF-A0A7C5BA30-F1
#
_cell.length_a   1.000
_cell.length_b   1.000
_cell.length_c   1.000
_cell.angle_alpha   90.00
_cell.angle_beta   90.00
_cell.angle_gamma   90.00
#
_symmetry.space_group_name_H-M   'P 1'
#
loop_
_entity.id
_entity.type
_entity.pdbx_description
1 polymer ?
#
loop_
_entity_poly.entity_id
_entity_poly.type
_entity_poly.pdbx_seq_one_letter_code
_entity_poly.pdbx_strand_id
1 'polypeptide(L)' 'MTKLTDKQIRWICKDVVDKGDYDKLWVSRHYGVSVRRVEQLVKKRKRCRYEREPTFSLVHG' A
#
# COMPACT_ATOMS: atom_id res chain seq x y z
N MET A 1 15.71 -0.95 -12.61
CA MET A 1 14.54 -0.87 -11.69
C MET A 1 14.07 0.57 -11.63
N THR A 2 12.80 0.84 -11.89
CA THR A 2 12.20 2.18 -11.78
C THR A 2 12.29 2.65 -10.32
N LYS A 3 12.94 3.79 -10.08
CA LYS A 3 13.00 4.40 -8.74
C LYS A 3 11.63 5.01 -8.44
N LEU A 4 10.87 4.35 -7.57
CA LEU A 4 9.62 4.89 -7.05
C LEU A 4 9.93 5.82 -5.88
N THR A 5 9.28 6.98 -5.86
CA THR A 5 9.28 7.90 -4.71
C THR A 5 8.32 7.42 -3.63
N ASP A 6 8.55 7.80 -2.38
CA ASP A 6 7.64 7.51 -1.26
C ASP A 6 6.20 8.00 -1.50
N LYS A 7 6.05 9.11 -2.24
CA LYS A 7 4.73 9.62 -2.64
C LYS A 7 4.02 8.64 -3.57
N GLN A 8 4.71 8.12 -4.60
CA GLN A 8 4.13 7.13 -5.52
C GLN A 8 3.77 5.84 -4.80
N ILE A 9 4.63 5.35 -3.89
CA ILE A 9 4.36 4.15 -3.09
C ILE A 9 3.08 4.32 -2.25
N ARG A 10 2.91 5.51 -1.63
CA ARG A 10 1.72 5.82 -0.83
C ARG A 10 0.45 5.81 -1.67
N TRP A 11 0.45 6.41 -2.87
CA TRP A 11 -0.70 6.43 -3.77
C TRP A 11 -1.04 5.04 -4.31
N ILE A 12 -0.05 4.26 -4.75
CA ILE A 12 -0.23 2.87 -5.19
C ILE A 12 -0.94 2.04 -4.10
N CYS A 13 -0.49 2.14 -2.85
CA CYS A 13 -1.13 1.40 -1.76
C CYS A 13 -2.53 1.93 -1.44
N LYS A 14 -2.76 3.23 -1.56
CA LYS A 14 -4.07 3.86 -1.30
C LYS A 14 -5.09 3.44 -2.35
N ASP A 15 -4.74 3.49 -3.63
CA ASP A 15 -5.63 3.12 -4.73
C ASP A 15 -5.99 1.63 -4.70
N VAL A 16 -5.07 0.75 -4.31
CA VAL A 16 -5.33 -0.70 -4.21
C VAL A 16 -6.12 -1.07 -2.95
N VAL A 17 -5.88 -0.40 -1.81
CA VAL A 17 -6.47 -0.79 -0.51
C VAL A 17 -7.79 -0.07 -0.23
N ASP A 18 -7.90 1.23 -0.51
CA ASP A 18 -9.06 2.03 -0.10
C ASP A 18 -10.18 2.02 -1.16
N LYS A 19 -9.84 1.87 -2.45
CA LYS A 19 -10.86 1.86 -3.50
C LYS A 19 -11.33 0.46 -3.88
N GLY A 20 -10.50 -0.58 -3.71
CA GLY A 20 -10.86 -1.96 -4.07
C GLY A 20 -11.12 -2.22 -5.58
N ASP A 21 -11.31 -1.16 -6.37
CA ASP A 21 -11.76 -1.20 -7.76
C ASP A 21 -10.63 -1.19 -8.80
N TYR A 22 -9.42 -0.75 -8.43
CA TYR A 22 -8.31 -0.73 -9.39
C TYR A 22 -7.65 -2.11 -9.51
N ASP A 23 -7.81 -2.70 -10.68
CA ASP A 23 -7.08 -3.90 -11.08
C ASP A 23 -5.56 -3.68 -10.94
N LYS A 24 -4.86 -4.63 -10.33
CA LYS A 24 -3.41 -4.57 -10.10
C LYS A 24 -2.65 -4.41 -11.42
N LEU A 25 -3.23 -4.91 -12.52
CA LEU A 25 -2.72 -4.72 -13.88
C LEU A 25 -2.77 -3.26 -14.33
N TRP A 26 -3.85 -2.54 -14.01
CA TRP A 26 -3.95 -1.11 -14.34
C TRP A 26 -2.89 -0.30 -13.58
N VAL A 27 -2.75 -0.54 -12.28
CA VAL A 27 -1.74 0.13 -11.43
C VAL A 27 -0.32 -0.19 -11.91
N SER A 28 -0.08 -1.44 -12.31
CA SER A 28 1.20 -1.88 -12.89
C SER A 28 1.55 -1.08 -14.15
N ARG A 29 0.59 -0.95 -15.07
CA ARG A 29 0.78 -0.20 -16.33
C ARG A 29 0.93 1.30 -16.11
N HIS A 30 0.12 1.87 -15.23
CA HIS A 30 0.11 3.31 -14.96
C HIS A 30 1.42 3.81 -14.31
N TYR A 31 1.94 3.05 -13.35
CA TYR A 31 3.16 3.43 -12.63
C TYR A 31 4.44 2.80 -13.19
N GLY A 32 4.34 1.98 -14.25
CA GLY A 32 5.51 1.33 -14.86
C GLY A 32 6.22 0.36 -13.91
N VAL A 33 5.46 -0.39 -13.13
CA VAL A 33 5.96 -1.33 -12.11
C VAL A 33 5.38 -2.71 -12.33
N SER A 34 6.10 -3.77 -12.01
CA SER A 34 5.55 -5.12 -12.10
C SER A 34 4.43 -5.35 -11.09
N VAL A 35 3.44 -6.20 -11.43
CA VAL A 35 2.35 -6.58 -10.53
C VAL A 35 2.90 -7.14 -9.21
N ARG A 36 3.95 -7.98 -9.26
CA ARG A 36 4.63 -8.50 -8.07
C ARG A 36 5.16 -7.38 -7.16
N ARG A 37 5.65 -6.27 -7.73
CA ARG A 37 6.11 -5.12 -6.93
C ARG A 37 4.95 -4.43 -6.24
N VAL A 38 3.81 -4.27 -6.92
CA VAL A 38 2.57 -3.73 -6.31
C VAL A 38 2.15 -4.59 -5.12
N GLU A 39 2.14 -5.92 -5.27
CA GLU A 39 1.78 -6.84 -4.18
C GLU A 39 2.73 -6.76 -2.98
N GLN A 40 4.04 -6.66 -3.23
CA GLN A 40 5.04 -6.46 -2.17
C GLN A 40 4.81 -5.15 -1.41
N LEU A 41 4.52 -4.07 -2.12
CA LEU A 41 4.25 -2.76 -1.53
C LEU A 41 2.97 -2.79 -0.68
N VAL A 42 1.91 -3.40 -1.19
CA VAL A 42 0.64 -3.58 -0.45
C VAL A 42 0.84 -4.44 0.80
N LYS A 43 1.54 -5.58 0.71
CA LYS A 43 1.88 -6.40 1.90
C LYS A 43 2.68 -5.60 2.92
N LYS A 44 3.70 -4.86 2.48
CA LYS A 44 4.53 -4.03 3.36
C LYS A 44 3.70 -2.93 4.04
N ARG A 45 2.78 -2.28 3.32
CA ARG A 45 1.93 -1.22 3.86
C ARG A 45 0.88 -1.77 4.83
N LYS A 46 0.25 -2.91 4.54
CA LYS A 46 -0.68 -3.58 5.46
C LYS A 46 0.01 -3.97 6.77
N ARG A 47 1.21 -4.56 6.69
CA ARG A 47 2.04 -4.84 7.86
C ARG A 47 2.35 -3.57 8.66
N CYS A 48 2.78 -2.50 7.99
CA CYS A 48 3.09 -1.22 8.62
C CYS A 48 1.84 -0.50 9.19
N ARG A 49 0.63 -0.79 8.68
CA ARG A 49 -0.65 -0.32 9.25
C ARG A 49 -1.03 -1.12 10.51
N TYR A 50 -0.73 -2.42 10.55
CA TYR A 50 -0.99 -3.31 11.70
C TYR A 50 0.06 -3.15 12.81
N GLU A 51 1.31 -2.85 12.47
CA GLU A 51 2.32 -2.39 13.44
C GLU A 51 2.07 -0.95 13.91
N ARG A 52 1.15 -0.22 13.24
CA ARG A 52 0.49 1.02 13.70
C ARG A 52 -0.93 0.72 14.20
N GLU A 53 -1.14 -0.38 14.90
CA GLU A 53 -2.23 -0.40 15.88
C GLU A 53 -1.93 0.64 16.97
N PRO A 54 -2.97 1.30 17.49
CA PRO A 54 -2.90 2.65 17.99
C PRO A 54 -2.09 2.69 19.29
N THR A 55 -1.21 3.67 19.43
CA THR A 55 -0.72 4.11 20.75
C THR A 55 -1.84 4.87 21.49
N PHE A 56 -3.02 4.27 21.59
CA PHE A 56 -4.21 4.72 22.30
C PHE A 56 -5.19 3.53 22.28
N SER A 57 -5.43 2.74 23.32
CA SER A 57 -5.40 2.99 24.75
C SER A 57 -5.46 1.62 25.44
N LEU A 58 -4.46 1.34 26.28
CA LEU A 58 -4.60 0.37 27.37
C LEU A 58 -5.68 0.89 28.32
N VAL A 59 -6.65 0.01 28.62
CA VAL A 59 -7.46 -0.03 29.86
C VAL A 59 -8.21 1.26 30.24
N HIS A 60 -9.52 1.29 29.98
CA HIS A 60 -10.51 1.76 30.96
C HIS A 60 -11.86 1.11 30.63
N GLY A 61 -12.26 0.17 31.49
CA GLY A 61 -13.50 -0.59 31.47
C GLY A 61 -13.44 -1.61 32.59
#